data_AF-A0A3R9U9Y6-F1
#
_entry.id   AF-A0A3R9U9Y6-F1
#
_cell.length_a   1.000
_cell.length_b   1.000
_cell.length_c   1.000
_cell.angle_alpha   90.00
_cell.angle_beta   90.00
_cell.angle_gamma   90.00
#
_symmetry.space_group_name_H-M   'P 1'
#
loop_
_entity.id
_entity.type
_entity.pdbx_description
1 polymer ?
#
loop_
_entity_poly.entity_id
_entity_poly.type
_entity_poly.pdbx_seq_one_letter_code
_entity_poly.pdbx_strand_id
1 'polypeptide(L)'
;MRGAVILCVLILGSLFSSIAGCSQENDENITTIRTFLANEFTGPNEELTDILDKGPYPPELQVYLEHNYKDFVKDLGLMFNNGHVLTFLRLAYINGYQLSPISIDVKKIETTLNNTYDYKVEVEYSKNEKTETAIVIGIINLDDDGDILLIRKLEDHGLLEQLRH
;
A
#
# COMPACT_ATOMS: atom_id res chain seq x y z
N MET A 1 56.98 8.82 -44.25
CA MET A 1 56.48 9.85 -43.30
C MET A 1 54.96 9.79 -43.35
N ARG A 2 54.31 9.04 -42.46
CA ARG A 2 53.73 9.53 -41.20
C ARG A 2 52.83 10.75 -41.40
N GLY A 3 51.52 10.56 -41.23
CA GLY A 3 50.56 11.65 -41.12
C GLY A 3 49.12 11.16 -41.31
N ALA A 4 48.46 10.82 -40.20
CA ALA A 4 47.04 10.51 -40.13
C ALA A 4 46.19 11.76 -40.34
N VAL A 5 44.96 11.63 -40.85
CA VAL A 5 43.75 12.31 -40.33
C VAL A 5 42.52 11.48 -40.73
N ILE A 6 41.82 10.91 -39.74
CA ILE A 6 40.44 10.44 -39.86
C ILE A 6 39.55 11.66 -39.65
N LEU A 7 38.68 11.97 -40.62
CA LEU A 7 37.64 12.99 -40.46
C LEU A 7 36.27 12.30 -40.44
N CYS A 8 35.78 12.06 -39.23
CA CYS A 8 34.37 11.82 -38.95
C CYS A 8 33.67 13.18 -38.81
N VAL A 9 32.62 13.46 -39.58
CA VAL A 9 31.44 14.20 -39.08
C VAL A 9 30.19 13.73 -39.84
N LEU A 10 29.29 13.09 -39.09
CA LEU A 10 27.95 12.66 -39.48
C LEU A 10 27.03 13.87 -39.66
N ILE A 11 26.32 13.91 -40.78
CA ILE A 11 25.40 15.00 -41.11
C ILE A 11 23.98 14.62 -40.64
N LEU A 12 23.51 15.42 -39.70
CA LEU A 12 22.14 15.90 -39.44
C LEU A 12 20.95 14.97 -39.73
N GLY A 13 20.12 14.85 -38.70
CA GLY A 13 18.77 15.41 -38.81
C GLY A 13 17.64 14.42 -38.64
N SER A 14 17.29 14.12 -37.40
CA SER A 14 15.91 13.76 -37.06
C SER A 14 15.48 14.56 -35.85
N LEU A 15 14.75 15.65 -36.12
CA LEU A 15 13.81 16.27 -35.21
C LEU A 15 12.88 15.16 -34.69
N PHE A 16 13.13 14.67 -33.48
CA PHE A 16 12.13 13.88 -32.76
C PHE A 16 11.47 14.79 -31.74
N SER A 17 10.19 15.03 -32.00
CA SER A 17 9.23 15.73 -31.17
C SER A 17 9.21 15.14 -29.75
N SER A 18 9.56 15.95 -28.77
CA SER A 18 9.24 15.68 -27.36
C SER A 18 7.75 15.94 -27.14
N ILE A 19 6.96 14.86 -27.26
CA ILE A 19 5.60 14.78 -26.74
C ILE A 19 5.65 13.97 -25.44
N ALA A 20 4.83 14.42 -24.48
CA ALA A 20 4.57 13.86 -23.15
C ALA A 20 5.50 14.35 -22.03
N GLY A 21 5.26 15.59 -21.62
CA GLY A 21 5.28 15.92 -20.19
C GLY A 21 4.12 15.19 -19.49
N CYS A 22 4.41 14.00 -19.00
CA CYS A 22 3.87 13.47 -17.75
C CYS A 22 5.08 12.85 -17.07
N SER A 23 5.84 13.66 -16.33
CA SER A 23 6.70 13.10 -15.29
C SER A 23 5.74 12.45 -14.30
N GLN A 24 5.54 11.14 -14.42
CA GLN A 24 5.10 10.35 -13.29
C GLN A 24 6.26 10.45 -12.29
N GLU A 25 6.19 11.47 -11.45
CA GLU A 25 7.03 11.60 -10.29
C GLU A 25 6.79 10.33 -9.47
N ASN A 26 7.78 9.44 -9.47
CA ASN A 26 7.73 8.22 -8.70
C ASN A 26 7.96 8.61 -7.24
N ASP A 27 6.91 9.14 -6.60
CA ASP A 27 6.95 9.51 -5.18
C ASP A 27 7.08 8.23 -4.36
N GLU A 28 8.26 7.99 -3.80
CA GLU A 28 8.56 6.83 -2.97
C GLU A 28 7.56 6.70 -1.81
N ASN A 29 7.09 7.83 -1.26
CA ASN A 29 6.07 7.84 -0.21
C ASN A 29 4.74 7.27 -0.68
N ILE A 30 4.32 7.61 -1.91
CA ILE A 30 3.10 7.04 -2.49
C ILE A 30 3.26 5.52 -2.66
N THR A 31 4.46 5.06 -3.02
CA THR A 31 4.76 3.63 -3.14
C THR A 31 4.70 2.93 -1.78
N THR A 32 5.31 3.49 -0.74
CA THR A 32 5.23 3.00 0.65
C THR A 32 3.77 2.85 1.09
N ILE A 33 2.96 3.90 0.89
CA ILE A 33 1.55 3.89 1.27
C ILE A 33 0.77 2.82 0.49
N ARG A 34 0.97 2.73 -0.83
CA ARG A 34 0.28 1.73 -1.65
C ARG A 34 0.62 0.31 -1.22
N THR A 35 1.89 0.02 -0.95
CA THR A 35 2.31 -1.30 -0.50
C THR A 35 1.72 -1.65 0.87
N PHE A 36 1.77 -0.71 1.82
CA PHE A 36 1.14 -0.88 3.13
C PHE A 36 -0.37 -1.21 3.00
N LEU A 37 -1.10 -0.43 2.20
CA LEU A 37 -2.53 -0.63 1.97
C LEU A 37 -2.81 -1.94 1.23
N ALA A 38 -1.98 -2.32 0.25
CA ALA A 38 -2.11 -3.60 -0.43
C ALA A 38 -1.96 -4.77 0.54
N ASN A 39 -1.01 -4.70 1.48
CA ASN A 39 -0.84 -5.71 2.52
C ASN A 39 -2.03 -5.77 3.48
N GLU A 40 -2.65 -4.64 3.82
CA GLU A 40 -3.83 -4.62 4.72
C GLU A 40 -5.12 -5.12 4.05
N PHE A 41 -5.25 -4.97 2.73
CA PHE A 41 -6.49 -5.29 1.99
C PHE A 41 -6.39 -6.51 1.08
N THR A 42 -5.28 -7.26 1.13
CA THR A 42 -5.08 -8.51 0.39
C THR A 42 -4.95 -9.66 1.38
N GLY A 43 -5.92 -10.58 1.41
CA GLY A 43 -5.83 -11.74 2.29
C GLY A 43 -7.12 -12.06 3.05
N PRO A 44 -7.05 -12.90 4.09
CA PRO A 44 -5.84 -13.56 4.61
C PRO A 44 -5.20 -14.48 3.55
N ASN A 45 -3.87 -14.59 3.56
CA ASN A 45 -3.15 -15.57 2.73
C ASN A 45 -2.93 -16.87 3.53
N GLU A 46 -2.37 -17.90 2.89
CA GLU A 46 -2.10 -19.19 3.54
C GLU A 46 -1.22 -19.04 4.79
N GLU A 47 -0.15 -18.25 4.69
CA GLU A 47 0.76 -17.99 5.82
C GLU A 47 0.04 -17.37 7.02
N LEU A 48 -0.72 -16.30 6.81
CA LEU A 48 -1.47 -15.63 7.89
C LEU A 48 -2.56 -16.56 8.45
N THR A 49 -3.21 -17.35 7.60
CA THR A 49 -4.23 -18.33 8.02
C THR A 49 -3.61 -19.39 8.94
N ASP A 50 -2.50 -20.01 8.53
CA ASP A 50 -1.79 -21.02 9.31
C ASP A 50 -1.28 -20.46 10.65
N ILE A 51 -0.89 -19.18 10.68
CA ILE A 51 -0.53 -18.49 11.91
C ILE A 51 -1.77 -18.35 12.79
N LEU A 52 -2.86 -17.77 12.29
CA LEU A 52 -4.07 -17.49 13.08
C LEU A 52 -4.79 -18.76 13.57
N ASP A 53 -4.64 -19.89 12.88
CA ASP A 53 -5.14 -21.20 13.32
C ASP A 53 -4.51 -21.67 14.64
N LYS A 54 -3.33 -21.17 14.99
CA LYS A 54 -2.65 -21.47 16.27
C LYS A 54 -3.21 -20.67 17.44
N GLY A 55 -4.07 -19.68 17.18
CA GLY A 55 -4.71 -18.85 18.19
C GLY A 55 -4.66 -17.35 17.87
N PRO A 56 -5.17 -16.47 18.76
CA PRO A 56 -5.30 -15.05 18.48
C PRO A 56 -3.97 -14.26 18.47
N TYR A 57 -2.93 -14.77 19.15
CA TYR A 57 -1.62 -14.13 19.27
C TYR A 57 -0.48 -15.16 19.40
N PRO A 58 -0.28 -16.03 18.41
CA PRO A 58 0.85 -16.97 18.39
C PRO A 58 2.17 -16.20 18.19
N PRO A 59 3.31 -16.70 18.70
CA PRO A 59 4.62 -16.04 18.53
C PRO A 59 4.99 -15.72 17.08
N GLU A 60 4.60 -16.58 16.14
CA GLU A 60 4.86 -16.43 14.70
C GLU A 60 4.17 -15.21 14.09
N LEU A 61 3.08 -14.73 14.71
CA LEU A 61 2.41 -13.52 14.25
C LEU A 61 3.32 -12.30 14.35
N GLN A 62 4.19 -12.23 15.36
CA GLN A 62 5.14 -11.13 15.45
C GLN A 62 6.13 -11.16 14.28
N VAL A 63 6.59 -12.36 13.88
CA VAL A 63 7.48 -12.52 12.73
C VAL A 63 6.77 -12.09 11.45
N TYR A 64 5.51 -12.47 11.27
CA TYR A 64 4.70 -12.05 10.14
C TYR A 64 4.53 -10.53 10.08
N LEU A 65 4.22 -9.89 11.22
CA LEU A 65 4.08 -8.44 11.32
C LEU A 65 5.39 -7.73 10.96
N GLU A 66 6.52 -8.20 11.51
CA GLU A 66 7.83 -7.62 11.20
C GLU A 66 8.19 -7.77 9.72
N HIS A 67 7.93 -8.93 9.12
CA HIS A 67 8.25 -9.16 7.71
C HIS A 67 7.39 -8.32 6.76
N ASN A 68 6.10 -8.17 7.05
CA ASN A 68 5.14 -7.58 6.13
C ASN A 68 4.87 -6.09 6.35
N TYR A 69 5.25 -5.52 7.50
CA TYR A 69 4.87 -4.14 7.84
C TYR A 69 6.00 -3.25 8.35
N LYS A 70 7.08 -3.81 8.90
CA LYS A 70 8.13 -3.04 9.60
C LYS A 70 8.79 -1.97 8.73
N ASP A 71 9.02 -2.28 7.47
CA ASP A 71 9.71 -1.37 6.54
C ASP A 71 8.82 -0.20 6.06
N PHE A 72 7.55 -0.15 6.48
CA PHE A 72 6.61 0.89 6.06
C PHE A 72 6.15 1.81 7.20
N VAL A 73 6.38 1.43 8.46
CA VAL A 73 5.79 2.11 9.62
C VAL A 73 6.84 2.46 10.65
N LYS A 74 6.71 3.63 11.28
CA LYS A 74 7.69 4.10 12.26
C LYS A 74 7.67 3.28 13.56
N ASP A 75 6.47 2.91 13.99
CA ASP A 75 6.23 2.12 15.19
C ASP A 75 5.18 1.05 14.90
N LEU A 76 5.66 -0.13 14.53
CA LEU A 76 4.81 -1.29 14.23
C LEU A 76 3.97 -1.73 15.43
N GLY A 77 4.52 -1.66 16.64
CA GLY A 77 3.80 -2.04 17.86
C GLY A 77 2.62 -1.11 18.11
N LEU A 78 2.83 0.20 17.97
CA LEU A 78 1.78 1.20 18.09
C LEU A 78 0.71 1.03 17.00
N MET A 79 1.12 0.83 15.74
CA MET A 79 0.19 0.60 14.63
C MET A 79 -0.69 -0.63 14.84
N PHE A 80 -0.10 -1.73 15.28
CA PHE A 80 -0.82 -2.96 15.60
C PHE A 80 -1.79 -2.76 16.78
N ASN A 81 -1.33 -2.15 17.87
CA ASN A 81 -2.16 -1.92 19.07
C ASN A 81 -3.35 -0.97 18.81
N ASN A 82 -3.19 -0.02 17.89
CA ASN A 82 -4.25 0.90 17.48
C ASN A 82 -5.21 0.29 16.43
N GLY A 83 -4.98 -0.95 15.99
CA GLY A 83 -5.80 -1.60 14.98
C GLY A 83 -5.63 -1.03 13.57
N HIS A 84 -4.46 -0.47 13.25
CA HIS A 84 -4.12 -0.03 11.90
C HIS A 84 -3.47 -1.13 11.05
N VAL A 85 -3.13 -2.27 11.67
CA VAL A 85 -2.51 -3.42 11.02
C VAL A 85 -3.29 -4.68 11.38
N LEU A 86 -3.63 -5.48 10.38
CA LEU A 86 -4.36 -6.74 10.43
C LEU A 86 -5.82 -6.67 10.88
N THR A 87 -6.42 -5.49 11.06
CA THR A 87 -7.79 -5.40 11.57
C THR A 87 -8.78 -6.02 10.59
N PHE A 88 -8.66 -5.69 9.30
CA PHE A 88 -9.54 -6.24 8.26
C PHE A 88 -9.24 -7.72 8.02
N LEU A 89 -7.96 -8.08 7.92
CA LEU A 89 -7.53 -9.46 7.67
C LEU A 89 -7.90 -10.43 8.79
N ARG A 90 -7.84 -10.01 10.05
CA ARG A 90 -8.26 -10.83 11.19
C ARG A 90 -9.76 -11.09 11.17
N LEU A 91 -10.57 -10.06 10.91
CA LEU A 91 -12.02 -10.24 10.80
C LEU A 91 -12.39 -11.10 9.59
N ALA A 92 -11.70 -10.89 8.48
CA ALA A 92 -11.87 -11.70 7.28
C ALA A 92 -11.56 -13.18 7.55
N TYR A 93 -10.42 -13.48 8.18
CA TYR A 93 -10.07 -14.83 8.63
C TYR A 93 -11.15 -15.43 9.53
N ILE A 94 -11.54 -14.74 10.61
CA ILE A 94 -12.50 -15.25 11.60
C ILE A 94 -13.84 -15.62 10.94
N ASN A 95 -14.26 -14.87 9.92
CA ASN A 95 -15.58 -15.01 9.32
C ASN A 95 -15.55 -15.65 7.92
N GLY A 96 -14.40 -16.16 7.48
CA GLY A 96 -14.24 -16.87 6.21
C GLY A 96 -14.37 -15.99 4.97
N TYR A 97 -13.95 -14.72 5.06
CA TYR A 97 -13.84 -13.82 3.91
C TYR A 97 -12.44 -13.82 3.31
N GLN A 98 -12.38 -13.52 2.02
CA GLN A 98 -11.17 -13.12 1.31
C GLN A 98 -11.31 -11.66 0.85
N LEU A 99 -10.28 -10.86 1.07
CA LEU A 99 -10.16 -9.47 0.63
C LEU A 99 -9.21 -9.37 -0.57
N SER A 100 -9.55 -8.48 -1.51
CA SER A 100 -8.73 -8.13 -2.66
C SER A 100 -8.93 -6.65 -3.01
N PRO A 101 -7.87 -5.82 -3.05
CA PRO A 101 -8.03 -4.43 -3.45
C PRO A 101 -8.23 -4.34 -4.96
N ILE A 102 -9.34 -3.73 -5.39
CA ILE A 102 -9.62 -3.42 -6.80
C ILE A 102 -8.81 -2.19 -7.22
N SER A 103 -8.75 -1.17 -6.37
CA SER A 103 -8.00 0.05 -6.61
C SER A 103 -7.43 0.64 -5.33
N ILE A 104 -6.26 1.27 -5.43
CA ILE A 104 -5.60 2.01 -4.33
C ILE A 104 -5.18 3.38 -4.87
N ASP A 105 -6.00 4.38 -4.59
CA ASP A 105 -5.74 5.77 -4.90
C ASP A 105 -5.07 6.45 -3.72
N VAL A 106 -3.94 7.12 -3.96
CA VAL A 106 -3.19 7.89 -2.95
C VAL A 106 -2.88 9.25 -3.54
N LYS A 107 -3.18 10.32 -2.79
CA LYS A 107 -2.99 11.71 -3.23
C LYS A 107 -2.38 12.54 -2.12
N LYS A 108 -1.28 13.24 -2.43
CA LYS A 108 -0.65 14.16 -1.49
C LYS A 108 -1.57 15.35 -1.21
N ILE A 109 -1.61 15.78 0.05
CA ILE A 109 -2.32 16.99 0.48
C ILE A 109 -1.33 18.15 0.50
N GLU A 110 -1.24 18.87 -0.62
CA GLU A 110 -0.27 19.95 -0.88
C GLU A 110 -0.26 21.09 0.16
N THR A 111 -1.37 21.30 0.88
CA THR A 111 -1.54 22.43 1.80
C THR A 111 -1.07 22.16 3.22
N THR A 112 -0.49 20.99 3.48
CA THR A 112 -0.05 20.58 4.82
C THR A 112 1.47 20.60 4.94
N LEU A 113 1.98 21.04 6.10
CA LEU A 113 3.42 21.07 6.40
C LEU A 113 4.04 19.68 6.59
N ASN A 114 3.20 18.64 6.74
CA ASN A 114 3.61 17.27 7.03
C ASN A 114 3.33 16.43 5.79
N ASN A 115 4.19 15.46 5.46
CA ASN A 115 3.97 14.48 4.40
C ASN A 115 2.63 13.74 4.62
N THR A 116 1.54 14.31 4.11
CA THR A 116 0.17 13.90 4.40
C THR A 116 -0.52 13.52 3.10
N TYR A 117 -1.21 12.39 3.11
CA TYR A 117 -1.82 11.80 1.93
C TYR A 117 -3.25 11.38 2.25
N ASP A 118 -4.19 11.73 1.38
CA ASP A 118 -5.50 11.09 1.34
C ASP A 118 -5.35 9.76 0.60
N TYR A 119 -6.01 8.72 1.10
CA TYR A 119 -6.15 7.46 0.37
C TYR A 119 -7.61 7.05 0.21
N LYS A 120 -7.86 6.31 -0.86
CA LYS A 120 -9.10 5.59 -1.12
C LYS A 120 -8.76 4.21 -1.65
N VAL A 121 -9.22 3.17 -0.96
CA VAL A 121 -9.14 1.78 -1.40
C VAL A 121 -10.55 1.32 -1.75
N GLU A 122 -10.73 0.81 -2.95
CA GLU A 122 -11.91 -0.01 -3.27
C GLU A 122 -11.52 -1.47 -3.03
N VAL A 123 -12.22 -2.12 -2.10
CA VAL A 123 -11.93 -3.48 -1.64
C VAL A 123 -13.06 -4.38 -2.07
N GLU A 124 -12.72 -5.42 -2.81
CA GLU A 124 -13.59 -6.58 -2.99
C GLU A 124 -13.48 -7.48 -1.76
N TYR A 125 -14.60 -7.95 -1.25
CA TYR A 125 -14.65 -8.98 -0.21
C TYR A 125 -15.58 -10.10 -0.62
N SER A 126 -15.15 -11.34 -0.43
CA SER A 126 -15.87 -12.52 -0.89
C SER A 126 -15.96 -13.62 0.15
N LYS A 127 -17.11 -14.30 0.19
CA LYS A 127 -17.41 -15.44 1.08
C LYS A 127 -18.47 -16.31 0.42
N ASN A 128 -18.24 -17.63 0.36
CA ASN A 128 -19.18 -18.61 -0.22
C ASN A 128 -19.68 -18.22 -1.63
N GLU A 129 -18.76 -17.86 -2.53
CA GLU A 129 -19.05 -17.42 -3.92
C GLU A 129 -19.85 -16.11 -4.05
N LYS A 130 -20.21 -15.47 -2.93
CA LYS A 130 -20.76 -14.13 -2.91
C LYS A 130 -19.63 -13.11 -2.83
N THR A 131 -19.68 -12.13 -3.72
CA THR A 131 -18.70 -11.06 -3.80
C THR A 131 -19.41 -9.72 -3.69
N GLU A 132 -18.86 -8.84 -2.87
CA GLU A 132 -19.33 -7.46 -2.69
C GLU A 132 -18.13 -6.52 -2.64
N THR A 133 -18.38 -5.22 -2.75
CA THR A 133 -17.34 -4.19 -2.68
C THR A 133 -17.63 -3.17 -1.60
N ALA A 134 -16.57 -2.64 -1.01
CA ALA A 134 -16.61 -1.53 -0.07
C ALA A 134 -15.54 -0.50 -0.42
N ILE A 135 -15.73 0.73 0.05
CA ILE A 135 -14.75 1.79 -0.08
C ILE A 135 -14.19 2.05 1.31
N VAL A 136 -12.86 2.10 1.44
CA VAL A 136 -12.18 2.55 2.64
C VAL A 136 -11.39 3.81 2.31
N ILE A 137 -11.63 4.87 3.05
CA ILE A 137 -10.89 6.13 2.92
C ILE A 137 -10.18 6.46 4.23
N GLY A 138 -9.15 7.28 4.14
CA GLY A 138 -8.50 7.83 5.31
C GLY A 138 -7.36 8.76 4.95
N ILE A 139 -6.67 9.24 6.00
CA ILE A 139 -5.51 10.09 5.89
C ILE A 139 -4.32 9.37 6.51
N ILE A 140 -3.22 9.34 5.76
CA ILE A 140 -1.94 8.81 6.20
C ILE A 140 -0.93 9.96 6.34
N ASN A 141 -0.20 9.95 7.45
CA ASN A 141 0.88 10.87 7.75
C ASN A 141 2.20 10.12 7.81
N LEU A 142 3.19 10.59 7.07
CA LEU A 142 4.57 10.07 7.06
C LEU A 142 5.50 11.03 7.80
N ASP A 143 6.63 10.50 8.28
CA ASP A 143 7.75 11.32 8.73
C ASP A 143 8.63 11.79 7.55
N ASP A 144 9.78 12.38 7.88
CA ASP A 144 10.74 12.86 6.89
C ASP A 144 11.52 11.72 6.20
N ASP A 145 11.54 10.53 6.80
CA ASP A 145 12.18 9.32 6.26
C ASP A 145 11.23 8.54 5.33
N GLY A 146 9.93 8.91 5.32
CA GLY A 146 8.90 8.24 4.52
C GLY A 146 8.16 7.12 5.26
N ASP A 147 8.43 6.94 6.55
CA ASP A 147 7.77 5.94 7.40
C ASP A 147 6.36 6.42 7.79
N ILE A 148 5.36 5.55 7.74
CA ILE A 148 4.01 5.87 8.20
C ILE A 148 4.02 6.05 9.72
N LEU A 149 3.64 7.26 10.16
CA LEU A 149 3.50 7.64 11.57
C LEU A 149 2.10 7.36 12.12
N LEU A 150 1.07 7.68 11.33
CA LEU A 150 -0.31 7.71 11.80
C LEU A 150 -1.30 7.53 10.65
N ILE A 151 -2.35 6.75 10.93
CA ILE A 151 -3.56 6.68 10.10
C ILE A 151 -4.70 7.32 10.89
N ARG A 152 -5.47 8.20 10.25
CA ARG A 152 -6.56 8.92 10.91
C ARG A 152 -7.71 9.17 9.96
N LYS A 153 -8.87 9.50 10.54
CA LYS A 153 -10.13 9.71 9.80
C LYS A 153 -10.45 8.51 8.89
N LEU A 154 -10.19 7.31 9.39
CA LEU A 154 -10.54 6.09 8.68
C LEU A 154 -12.07 5.98 8.63
N GLU A 155 -12.60 5.89 7.42
CA GLU A 155 -14.01 5.58 7.16
C GLU A 155 -14.03 4.35 6.26
N ASP A 156 -14.58 3.25 6.76
CA ASP A 156 -14.62 1.95 6.07
C ASP A 156 -15.92 1.70 5.30
N HIS A 157 -16.82 2.68 5.34
CA HIS A 157 -18.17 2.63 4.77
C HIS A 157 -18.93 1.32 5.05
N GLY A 158 -18.73 0.73 6.24
CA GLY A 158 -19.40 -0.47 6.70
C GLY A 158 -18.67 -1.78 6.45
N LEU A 159 -17.45 -1.77 5.88
CA LEU A 159 -16.68 -2.99 5.64
C LEU A 159 -16.48 -3.82 6.92
N LEU A 160 -16.11 -3.20 8.06
CA LEU A 160 -15.94 -3.95 9.31
C LEU A 160 -17.25 -4.58 9.81
N GLU A 161 -18.39 -3.95 9.57
CA GLU A 161 -19.69 -4.53 9.94
C GLU A 161 -20.03 -5.72 9.04
N GLN A 162 -19.76 -5.63 7.73
CA GLN A 162 -20.00 -6.74 6.81
C GLN A 162 -19.11 -7.95 7.12
N LEU A 163 -17.84 -7.72 7.45
CA LEU A 163 -16.91 -8.79 7.79
C LEU A 163 -17.26 -9.54 9.09
N ARG A 164 -18.21 -9.06 9.91
CA ARG A 164 -18.67 -9.74 11.13
C ARG A 164 -19.81 -10.76 10.90
N HIS A 165 -20.27 -10.93 9.66
CA HIS A 165 -21.43 -11.76 9.31
C HIS A 165 -21.07 -12.85 8.29
#